data_AF-A0A1G2W1Z6-F1
#
_entry.id   AF-A0A1G2W1Z6-F1
#
_cell.length_a   1.000
_cell.length_b   1.000
_cell.length_c   1.000
_cell.angle_alpha   90.00
_cell.angle_beta   90.00
_cell.angle_gamma   90.00
#
_symmetry.space_group_name_H-M   'P 1'
#
loop_
_entity.id
_entity.type
_entity.pdbx_description
1 polymer ?
#
loop_
_entity_poly.entity_id
_entity_poly.type
_entity_poly.pdbx_seq_one_letter_code
_entity_poly.pdbx_strand_id
1 'polypeptide(L)' 'MRDEKLLAYSLSHDADVWRWSVYDEDGVTVADGAHDTQAAAQAAVDNTLRSAGSDFLTA' A
#
# COMPACT_ATOMS: atom_id res chain seq x y z
N MET A 1 -12.94 10.06 -17.94
CA MET A 1 -12.76 9.23 -16.74
C MET A 1 -11.38 9.54 -16.22
N ARG A 2 -11.25 10.06 -14.99
CA ARG A 2 -9.91 10.03 -14.37
C ARG A 2 -9.76 8.58 -13.99
N ASP A 3 -8.83 7.87 -14.62
CA ASP A 3 -8.34 6.63 -14.06
C ASP A 3 -7.76 7.01 -12.70
N GLU A 4 -8.58 6.84 -11.65
CA GLU A 4 -8.13 6.93 -10.27
C GLU A 4 -7.04 5.88 -10.19
N LYS A 5 -5.76 6.26 -10.13
CA LYS A 5 -4.65 5.30 -10.08
C LYS A 5 -4.94 4.26 -9.00
N LEU A 6 -5.43 3.09 -9.41
CA LEU A 6 -5.92 2.08 -8.50
C LEU A 6 -4.70 1.33 -7.99
N LEU A 7 -4.22 1.76 -6.84
CA LEU A 7 -3.19 1.03 -6.14
C LEU A 7 -3.83 -0.25 -5.58
N ALA A 8 -3.29 -1.39 -5.97
CA ALA A 8 -3.63 -2.65 -5.34
C ALA A 8 -2.74 -2.83 -4.11
N TYR A 9 -3.25 -3.50 -3.07
CA TYR A 9 -2.41 -3.92 -1.95
C TYR A 9 -2.65 -5.38 -1.61
N SER A 10 -1.62 -6.01 -1.05
CA SER A 10 -1.71 -7.31 -0.42
C SER A 10 -1.28 -7.16 1.03
N LEU A 11 -2.06 -7.74 1.94
CA LEU A 11 -1.73 -7.85 3.36
C LEU A 11 -1.82 -9.33 3.74
N SER A 12 -0.70 -9.89 4.20
CA SER A 12 -0.57 -11.30 4.52
C SER A 12 0.21 -11.48 5.82
N HIS A 13 -0.15 -12.52 6.57
CA HIS A 13 0.59 -12.90 7.78
C HIS A 13 1.61 -13.98 7.41
N ASP A 14 2.88 -13.73 7.70
CA ASP A 14 4.00 -14.64 7.44
C ASP A 14 4.76 -14.91 8.73
N ALA A 15 4.83 -16.18 9.13
CA ALA A 15 5.39 -16.65 10.40
C ALA A 15 4.76 -15.99 11.63
N ASP A 16 5.27 -14.81 12.02
CA ASP A 16 4.85 -14.02 13.18
C ASP A 16 4.73 -12.51 12.85
N VAL A 17 4.84 -12.14 11.58
CA VAL A 17 4.79 -10.75 11.13
C VAL A 17 3.73 -10.57 10.06
N TRP A 18 3.11 -9.40 10.06
CA TRP A 18 2.22 -8.93 9.01
C TRP A 18 3.03 -8.25 7.93
N ARG A 19 3.13 -8.90 6.78
CA ARG A 19 3.74 -8.34 5.57
C ARG A 19 2.69 -7.70 4.70
N TRP A 20 3.04 -6.54 4.16
CA TRP A 20 2.22 -5.81 3.22
C TRP A 20 3.02 -5.37 2.02
N SER A 21 2.34 -5.25 0.89
CA SER A 21 2.92 -4.73 -0.34
C SER A 21 1.84 -3.97 -1.09
N VAL A 22 2.21 -2.81 -1.62
CA VAL A 22 1.37 -1.97 -2.47
C VAL A 22 1.95 -2.00 -3.87
N TYR A 23 1.05 -2.15 -4.84
CA TYR A 23 1.34 -2.28 -6.25
C TYR A 23 0.63 -1.16 -7.01
N ASP A 24 1.26 -0.66 -8.06
CA ASP A 24 0.60 0.22 -9.01
C ASP A 24 -0.22 -0.55 -10.05
N GLU A 25 -0.77 0.18 -11.02
CA GLU A 25 -1.59 -0.35 -12.12
C GLU A 25 -0.82 -1.30 -13.05
N ASP A 26 0.50 -1.16 -13.12
CA ASP A 26 1.39 -2.04 -13.88
C ASP A 26 1.79 -3.30 -13.07
N GLY A 27 1.33 -3.39 -11.81
CA GLY A 27 1.68 -4.46 -10.88
C GLY A 27 3.09 -4.29 -10.28
N VAL A 28 3.69 -3.11 -10.42
CA VAL A 28 5.01 -2.81 -9.85
C VAL A 28 4.86 -2.52 -8.37
N THR A 29 5.65 -3.20 -7.54
CA THR A 29 5.71 -2.91 -6.11
C THR A 29 6.28 -1.51 -5.89
N VAL A 30 5.43 -0.60 -5.43
CA VAL A 30 5.82 0.78 -5.11
C VAL A 30 6.25 0.92 -3.66
N ALA A 31 5.75 0.03 -2.79
CA ALA A 31 6.12 -0.02 -1.38
C ALA A 31 5.82 -1.39 -0.79
N ASP A 32 6.63 -1.80 0.18
CA ASP A 32 6.41 -3.00 0.97
C ASP A 32 6.91 -2.78 2.40
N GLY A 33 6.44 -3.63 3.32
CA GLY A 33 6.86 -3.57 4.71
C GLY A 33 6.39 -4.77 5.53
N ALA A 34 6.93 -4.87 6.75
CA ALA A 34 6.58 -5.90 7.70
C ALA A 34 6.41 -5.29 9.10
N HIS A 35 5.38 -5.73 9.83
CA HIS A 35 5.12 -5.29 11.19
C HIS A 35 4.65 -6.44 12.08
N ASP A 36 4.92 -6.36 13.37
CA ASP A 36 4.52 -7.41 14.33
C ASP A 36 2.99 -7.53 14.50
N THR A 37 2.24 -6.48 14.15
CA THR A 37 0.77 -6.46 14.31
C THR A 37 0.06 -6.07 13.03
N GLN A 38 -1.13 -6.63 12.83
CA GLN A 38 -1.99 -6.32 11.69
C GLN A 38 -2.33 -4.83 11.63
N ALA A 39 -2.62 -4.23 12.79
CA ALA A 39 -2.99 -2.82 12.87
C ALA A 39 -1.85 -1.90 12.39
N ALA A 40 -0.61 -2.21 12.77
CA ALA A 40 0.56 -1.46 12.31
C ALA A 40 0.78 -1.61 10.79
N ALA A 41 0.65 -2.83 10.26
CA ALA A 41 0.74 -3.08 8.83
C ALA A 41 -0.37 -2.38 8.04
N GLN A 42 -1.62 -2.45 8.51
CA GLN A 42 -2.73 -1.77 7.86
C GLN A 42 -2.55 -0.25 7.87
N ALA A 43 -2.11 0.33 9.00
CA ALA A 43 -1.85 1.77 9.08
C ALA A 43 -0.74 2.22 8.11
N ALA A 44 0.30 1.39 7.92
CA ALA A 44 1.36 1.66 6.96
C ALA A 44 0.85 1.60 5.50
N VAL A 45 0.02 0.60 5.17
CA VAL A 45 -0.67 0.52 3.87
C VAL A 45 -1.53 1.77 3.64
N ASP A 46 -2.40 2.12 4.57
CA ASP A 46 -3.32 3.25 4.44
C ASP A 46 -2.58 4.58 4.27
N ASN A 47 -1.49 4.77 5.00
CA ASN A 47 -0.62 5.94 4.85
C ASN A 47 0.04 5.99 3.46
N THR A 48 0.50 4.84 2.96
CA THR A 48 1.10 4.72 1.64
C THR A 48 0.09 5.03 0.53
N LEU A 49 -1.10 4.42 0.59
CA LEU A 49 -2.18 4.67 -0.35
C LEU A 49 -2.60 6.14 -0.36
N ARG A 50 -2.72 6.76 0.83
CA ARG A 50 -3.05 8.18 0.96
C ARG A 50 -1.97 9.09 0.39
N SER A 51 -0.70 8.80 0.68
CA SER A 51 0.43 9.59 0.19
C SER A 51 0.52 9.51 -1.34
N ALA A 52 0.39 8.32 -1.91
CA ALA A 52 0.46 8.10 -3.35
C ALA A 52 -0.74 8.71 -4.10
N GLY A 53 -1.94 8.70 -3.50
CA GLY A 53 -3.11 9.42 -4.05
C GLY A 53 -3.01 10.94 -3.94
N SER A 54 -2.26 11.46 -2.96
CA SER A 54 -2.05 12.91 -2.78
C SER A 54 -1.00 13.49 -3.74
N ASP A 55 0.01 12.69 -4.11
CA ASP A 55 1.04 13.08 -5.08
C ASP A 55 0.44 13.42 -6.46
N PHE A 56 -0.65 12.76 -6.84
CA PHE A 56 -1.36 12.97 -8.10
C PHE A 56 -2.29 14.21 -8.15
N LEU A 57 -2.51 14.91 -7.02
CA LEU A 57 -3.42 16.06 -6.92
C LEU A 57 -2.72 17.43 -6.99
N THR A 58 -1.39 17.45 -7.19
CA THR A 58 -0.63 18.69 -7.45
C THR A 58 -0.38 18.87 -8.94
N ALA A 59 -1.37 19.35 -9.69
CA ALA A 59 -1.22 19.96 -11.03
C ALA A 59 -2.47 20.75 -11.43
#